data_AF-A0A0B3RT87-F1
#
_entry.id   AF-A0A0B3RT87-F1
#
_cell.length_a   1.000
_cell.length_b   1.000
_cell.length_c   1.000
_cell.angle_alpha   90.00
_cell.angle_beta   90.00
_cell.angle_gamma   90.00
#
_symmetry.space_group_name_H-M   'P 1'
#
loop_
_entity.id
_entity.type
_entity.pdbx_description
1 polymer ?
#
loop_
_entity_poly.entity_id
_entity_poly.type
_entity_poly.pdbx_seq_one_letter_code
_entity_poly.pdbx_strand_id
1 'polypeptide(L)'
;MIAARYASPEAENALRAICTHLSMTGAQDENLALWLQELQAIAEDCENCAKPMGAMLASAEALCRAKGLDARAAALGRLRAEVHRYYLGAAGHWVEAWRETQAGGVLE
;
A
#
# COMPACT_ATOMS: atom_id res chain seq x y z
N MET A 1 -21.22 21.91 5.13
CA MET A 1 -20.99 20.51 4.71
C MET A 1 -19.65 20.47 4.03
N ILE A 2 -18.64 19.86 4.67
CA ILE A 2 -17.33 19.65 4.04
C ILE A 2 -17.49 18.39 3.20
N ALA A 3 -17.34 18.50 1.87
CA ALA A 3 -17.34 17.33 0.99
C ALA A 3 -16.24 16.38 1.46
N ALA A 4 -16.57 15.11 1.72
CA ALA A 4 -15.58 14.09 2.04
C ALA A 4 -14.56 14.05 0.89
N ARG A 5 -13.32 14.44 1.16
CA ARG A 5 -12.22 14.37 0.19
C ARG A 5 -11.79 12.91 0.09
N TYR A 6 -12.24 12.19 -0.92
CA TYR A 6 -11.68 10.87 -1.24
C TYR A 6 -10.18 11.01 -1.53
N ALA A 7 -9.40 10.00 -1.16
CA ALA A 7 -7.99 9.92 -1.53
C ALA A 7 -7.83 9.98 -3.05
N SER A 8 -6.78 10.64 -3.54
CA SER A 8 -6.52 10.65 -4.99
C SER A 8 -6.08 9.24 -5.45
N PRO A 9 -6.57 8.74 -6.60
CA PRO A 9 -6.12 7.46 -7.14
C PRO A 9 -4.58 7.39 -7.30
N GLU A 10 -3.95 8.52 -7.60
CA GLU A 10 -2.50 8.65 -7.70
C GLU A 10 -1.79 8.43 -6.36
N ALA A 11 -2.31 9.00 -5.27
CA ALA A 11 -1.77 8.80 -3.93
C ALA A 11 -1.93 7.34 -3.48
N GLU A 12 -3.08 6.72 -3.72
CA GLU A 12 -3.29 5.30 -3.42
C GLU A 12 -2.32 4.39 -4.19
N ASN A 13 -2.08 4.71 -5.46
CA ASN A 13 -1.14 3.98 -6.30
C ASN A 13 0.30 4.14 -5.80
N ALA A 14 0.71 5.36 -5.43
CA ALA A 14 2.03 5.64 -4.89
C ALA A 14 2.25 4.95 -3.53
N LEU A 15 1.27 5.02 -2.63
CA LEU A 15 1.28 4.34 -1.34
C LEU A 15 1.49 2.84 -1.53
N ARG A 16 0.68 2.22 -2.40
CA ARG A 16 0.77 0.79 -2.72
C ARG A 16 2.15 0.43 -3.29
N ALA A 17 2.68 1.23 -4.22
CA ALA A 17 3.98 0.97 -4.83
C ALA A 17 5.11 0.98 -3.80
N ILE A 18 5.18 2.02 -2.95
CA ILE A 18 6.24 2.15 -1.94
C ILE A 18 6.10 1.08 -0.85
N CYS A 19 4.89 0.82 -0.36
CA CYS A 19 4.67 -0.23 0.63
C CYS A 19 5.07 -1.62 0.11
N THR A 20 4.76 -1.90 -1.17
CA THR A 20 5.16 -3.15 -1.82
C THR A 20 6.67 -3.25 -1.93
N HIS A 21 7.34 -2.19 -2.40
CA HIS A 21 8.79 -2.11 -2.48
C HIS A 21 9.45 -2.40 -1.13
N LEU A 22 9.07 -1.66 -0.08
CA LEU A 22 9.59 -1.84 1.28
C LEU A 22 9.29 -3.22 1.87
N SER A 23 8.17 -3.85 1.49
CA SER A 23 7.85 -5.21 1.94
C SER A 23 8.85 -6.26 1.42
N MET A 24 9.41 -6.01 0.23
CA MET A 24 10.38 -6.88 -0.46
C MET A 24 11.81 -6.59 -0.01
N THR A 25 12.20 -5.32 0.10
CA THR A 25 13.59 -4.92 0.41
C THR A 25 13.88 -4.85 1.91
N GLY A 26 12.87 -4.57 2.74
CA GLY A 26 13.01 -4.51 4.19
C GLY A 26 13.92 -3.37 4.68
N ALA A 27 14.57 -3.57 5.83
CA ALA A 27 15.35 -2.53 6.52
C ALA A 27 16.74 -2.26 5.90
N GLN A 28 17.15 -3.07 4.93
CA GLN A 28 18.46 -2.96 4.25
C GLN A 28 18.41 -2.06 3.02
N ASP A 29 17.26 -1.47 2.71
CA ASP A 29 17.11 -0.55 1.60
C ASP A 29 17.96 0.72 1.82
N GLU A 30 18.91 0.97 0.93
CA GLU A 30 19.79 2.15 0.98
C GLU A 30 18.99 3.46 0.86
N ASN A 31 17.81 3.41 0.25
CA ASN A 31 16.90 4.53 0.07
C ASN A 31 15.76 4.53 1.11
N LEU A 32 15.84 3.74 2.20
CA LEU A 32 14.79 3.67 3.21
C LEU A 32 14.39 5.05 3.72
N ALA A 33 15.36 5.93 3.99
CA ALA A 33 15.07 7.28 4.48
C ALA A 33 14.22 8.09 3.48
N LEU A 34 14.52 7.99 2.18
CA LEU A 34 13.74 8.62 1.11
C LEU A 34 12.33 8.05 1.08
N TRP A 35 12.18 6.72 1.09
CA TRP A 35 10.86 6.09 1.06
C TRP A 35 9.98 6.46 2.25
N LEU A 36 10.56 6.61 3.44
CA LEU A 36 9.81 7.05 4.62
C LEU A 36 9.36 8.50 4.52
N GLN A 37 10.14 9.36 3.88
CA GLN A 37 9.77 10.76 3.60
C GLN A 37 8.61 10.81 2.59
N GLU A 38 8.71 10.09 1.48
CA GLU A 38 7.65 10.02 0.47
C GLU A 38 6.34 9.44 1.06
N LEU A 39 6.44 8.40 1.89
CA LEU A 39 5.27 7.84 2.59
C LEU A 39 4.58 8.85 3.50
N GLN A 40 5.32 9.73 4.17
CA GLN A 40 4.72 10.77 5.00
C GLN A 40 3.93 11.77 4.15
N ALA A 41 4.50 12.20 3.02
CA ALA A 41 3.83 13.12 2.10
C ALA A 41 2.54 12.49 1.52
N ILE A 42 2.61 11.22 1.09
CA ILE A 42 1.47 10.51 0.50
C ILE A 42 0.37 10.22 1.53
N ALA A 43 0.74 9.99 2.80
CA ALA A 43 -0.22 9.65 3.85
C ALA A 43 -1.27 10.75 4.07
N GLU A 44 -0.88 12.03 3.94
CA GLU A 44 -1.77 13.18 4.07
C GLU A 44 -2.88 13.19 2.99
N ASP A 45 -2.54 12.73 1.78
CA ASP A 45 -3.48 12.61 0.66
C ASP A 45 -4.30 11.30 0.67
N CYS A 46 -4.00 10.39 1.62
CA CYS A 46 -4.60 9.06 1.73
C CYS A 46 -5.60 8.91 2.90
N GLU A 47 -5.94 9.99 3.62
CA GLU A 47 -6.73 9.93 4.86
C GLU A 47 -8.11 9.23 4.70
N ASN A 48 -8.68 9.27 3.49
CA ASN A 48 -9.97 8.64 3.16
C ASN A 48 -9.84 7.48 2.15
N CYS A 49 -8.73 6.76 2.18
CA CYS A 49 -8.53 5.58 1.34
C CYS A 49 -9.59 4.49 1.57
N ALA A 50 -9.80 3.65 0.55
CA ALA A 50 -10.66 2.47 0.68
C ALA A 50 -10.21 1.57 1.86
N LYS A 51 -11.16 0.87 2.50
CA LYS A 51 -10.91 0.01 3.68
C LYS A 51 -9.67 -0.91 3.55
N PRO A 52 -9.44 -1.61 2.43
CA PRO A 52 -8.25 -2.45 2.26
C PRO A 52 -6.94 -1.66 2.31
N MET A 53 -6.97 -0.41 1.87
CA MET A 53 -5.82 0.48 1.89
C MET A 53 -5.56 1.12 3.26
N GLY A 54 -6.61 1.34 4.06
CA GLY A 54 -6.49 1.94 5.40
C GLY A 54 -5.56 1.17 6.35
N ALA A 55 -5.58 -0.17 6.33
CA ALA A 55 -4.70 -0.97 7.17
C ALA A 55 -3.22 -0.88 6.75
N MET A 56 -2.98 -0.80 5.44
CA MET A 56 -1.64 -0.60 4.89
C MET A 56 -1.12 0.80 5.22
N LEU A 57 -1.96 1.83 5.07
CA LEU A 57 -1.65 3.21 5.45
C LEU A 57 -1.26 3.30 6.93
N ALA A 58 -2.07 2.73 7.83
CA ALA A 58 -1.78 2.73 9.26
C ALA A 58 -0.43 2.05 9.59
N SER A 59 -0.08 0.98 8.88
CA SER A 59 1.21 0.31 9.04
C SER A 59 2.38 1.13 8.46
N ALA A 60 2.17 1.81 7.33
CA ALA A 60 3.16 2.72 6.73
C ALA A 60 3.45 3.90 7.68
N GLU A 61 2.42 4.52 8.24
CA GLU A 61 2.60 5.57 9.23
C GLU A 61 3.31 5.09 10.51
N ALA A 62 2.97 3.89 10.99
CA ALA A 62 3.66 3.30 12.14
C ALA A 62 5.15 3.07 11.84
N LEU A 63 5.49 2.72 10.60
CA LEU A 63 6.87 2.61 10.13
C LEU A 63 7.55 3.99 10.10
N CYS A 64 6.88 5.03 9.58
CA CYS A 64 7.39 6.41 9.59
C CYS A 64 7.68 6.93 11.01
N ARG A 65 6.90 6.50 12.01
CA ARG A 65 7.09 6.88 13.42
C ARG A 65 8.10 6.01 14.18
N ALA A 66 8.54 4.88 13.61
CA ALA A 66 9.39 3.92 14.30
C ALA A 66 10.82 4.46 14.50
N LYS A 67 11.26 4.50 15.77
CA LYS A 67 12.59 4.95 16.17
C LYS A 67 13.45 3.78 16.63
N GLY A 68 14.66 3.67 16.08
CA GLY A 68 15.57 2.55 16.36
C GLY A 68 15.34 1.33 15.45
N LEU A 69 16.35 0.46 15.39
CA LEU A 69 16.38 -0.69 14.47
C LEU A 69 15.27 -1.71 14.76
N ASP A 70 15.08 -2.07 16.03
CA ASP A 70 14.10 -3.10 16.43
C ASP A 70 12.65 -2.65 16.15
N ALA A 71 12.33 -1.39 16.49
CA ALA A 71 11.01 -0.83 16.21
C ALA A 71 10.73 -0.76 14.71
N ARG A 72 11.74 -0.43 13.89
CA ARG A 72 11.63 -0.43 12.42
C ARG A 72 11.44 -1.83 11.87
N ALA A 73 12.20 -2.81 12.35
CA ALA A 73 12.04 -4.20 11.94
C ALA A 73 10.62 -4.73 12.27
N ALA A 74 10.11 -4.44 13.46
CA ALA A 74 8.75 -4.80 13.85
C ALA A 74 7.69 -4.09 12.99
N ALA A 75 7.87 -2.80 12.68
CA ALA A 75 6.96 -2.06 11.83
C ALA A 75 6.97 -2.56 10.38
N LEU A 76 8.14 -2.87 9.82
CA LEU A 76 8.28 -3.52 8.50
C LEU A 76 7.62 -4.90 8.47
N GLY A 77 7.73 -5.68 9.54
CA GLY A 77 7.03 -6.96 9.66
C GLY A 77 5.51 -6.82 9.57
N ARG A 78 4.95 -5.82 10.25
CA ARG A 78 3.52 -5.48 10.16
C ARG A 78 3.13 -5.00 8.76
N LEU A 79 3.91 -4.09 8.18
CA LEU A 79 3.68 -3.58 6.82
C LEU A 79 3.65 -4.74 5.81
N ARG A 80 4.60 -5.67 5.88
CA ARG A 80 4.64 -6.86 5.01
C ARG A 80 3.38 -7.71 5.15
N ALA A 81 2.88 -7.90 6.38
CA ALA A 81 1.65 -8.66 6.62
C ALA A 81 0.41 -7.97 6.03
N GLU A 82 0.34 -6.64 6.06
CA GLU A 82 -0.75 -5.87 5.44
C GLU A 82 -0.66 -5.87 3.91
N VAL A 83 0.54 -5.68 3.34
CA VAL A 83 0.77 -5.78 1.90
C VAL A 83 0.34 -7.15 1.39
N HIS A 84 0.75 -8.23 2.06
CA HIS A 84 0.31 -9.57 1.70
C HIS A 84 -1.22 -9.70 1.76
N ARG A 85 -1.88 -9.26 2.84
CA ARG A 85 -3.34 -9.30 2.95
C ARG A 85 -4.05 -8.53 1.83
N TYR A 86 -3.56 -7.34 1.50
CA TYR A 86 -4.08 -6.55 0.39
C TYR A 86 -4.00 -7.32 -0.93
N TYR A 87 -2.83 -7.85 -1.28
CA TYR A 87 -2.63 -8.57 -2.53
C TYR A 87 -3.38 -9.90 -2.58
N LEU A 88 -3.53 -10.61 -1.46
CA LEU A 88 -4.34 -11.82 -1.37
C LEU A 88 -5.83 -11.51 -1.66
N GLY A 89 -6.36 -10.44 -1.07
CA GLY A 89 -7.74 -10.01 -1.31
C GLY A 89 -7.97 -9.50 -2.74
N ALA A 90 -6.99 -8.80 -3.31
CA ALA A 90 -7.09 -8.26 -4.66
C ALA A 90 -6.88 -9.31 -5.76
N ALA A 91 -6.06 -10.34 -5.51
CA ALA A 91 -5.72 -11.37 -6.50
C ALA A 91 -6.95 -12.09 -7.06
N GLY A 92 -7.94 -12.41 -6.22
CA GLY A 92 -9.18 -13.05 -6.67
C GLY A 92 -9.90 -12.19 -7.70
N HIS A 93 -10.12 -10.91 -7.38
CA HIS A 93 -10.78 -9.96 -8.28
C HIS A 93 -10.01 -9.76 -9.58
N TRP A 94 -8.67 -9.71 -9.54
CA TRP A 94 -7.88 -9.56 -10.77
C TRP A 94 -7.90 -10.81 -11.66
N VAL A 95 -7.87 -12.00 -11.06
CA VAL A 95 -7.99 -13.26 -11.81
C VAL A 95 -9.38 -13.39 -12.44
N GLU A 96 -10.43 -13.01 -11.72
CA GLU A 96 -11.80 -12.97 -12.24
C GLU A 96 -11.93 -11.98 -13.41
N ALA A 97 -11.50 -10.72 -13.20
CA ALA A 97 -11.52 -9.71 -14.25
C ALA A 97 -10.74 -10.13 -15.49
N TRP A 98 -9.54 -10.72 -15.32
CA TRP A 98 -8.78 -11.25 -16.45
C TRP A 98 -9.55 -12.36 -17.20
N ARG A 99 -10.16 -13.31 -16.50
CA ARG A 99 -10.97 -14.38 -17.13
C ARG A 99 -12.13 -13.83 -17.94
N GLU A 100 -12.82 -12.81 -17.43
CA GLU A 100 -13.92 -12.14 -18.13
C GLU A 100 -13.44 -11.47 -19.43
N THR A 101 -12.25 -10.84 -19.43
CA THR A 101 -11.66 -10.28 -20.67
C THR A 101 -11.34 -11.35 -21.70
N GLN A 102 -10.90 -12.54 -21.26
CA GLN A 102 -10.61 -13.67 -22.16
C GLN A 102 -11.90 -14.28 -22.73
N ALA A 103 -12.96 -14.38 -21.91
CA ALA A 103 -14.25 -14.92 -22.35
C ALA A 103 -15.00 -13.98 -23.31
N GLY A 104 -14.84 -12.66 -23.13
CA GLY A 104 -15.40 -11.65 -24.04
C GLY A 104 -14.71 -11.54 -25.41
N GLY A 105 -13.51 -12.11 -25.56
CA GLY A 105 -12.73 -12.07 -26.81
C GLY A 105 -12.98 -13.24 -27.79
N VAL A 106 -13.96 -14.10 -27.52
CA VAL A 106 -14.27 -15.30 -28.35
C VAL A 106 -15.47 -15.11 -29.28
N LEU A 107 -16.06 -13.90 -29.33
CA LEU A 107 -17.29 -13.61 -30.08
C LEU A 107 -17.15 -12.57 -31.20
N GLU A 108 -15.97 -12.41 -31.80
CA GLU A 108 -15.81 -11.66 -33.07
C GLU A 108 -15.33 -12.57 -34.21
#